data_AF-A0A812LGY3-F1
#
_entry.id   AF-A0A812LGY3-F1
#
_cell.length_a   1.000
_cell.length_b   1.000
_cell.length_c   1.000
_cell.angle_alpha   90.00
_cell.angle_beta   90.00
_cell.angle_gamma   90.00
#
_symmetry.space_group_name_H-M   'P 1'
#
loop_
_entity.id
_entity.type
_entity.pdbx_description
1 polymer ?
#
loop_
_entity_poly.entity_id
_entity_poly.type
_entity_poly.pdbx_seq_one_letter_code
_entity_poly.pdbx_strand_id
1 'polypeptide(L)'
;MACGQRSVPHGPELGAHAFQTPEHEKEQAETPVHHKKQPIHGGSGRWVPLGLIALSALGFSIQALLVRELTLSGLETFQIVEVRGCCQALGCCMVLLLKARPISTWIGVSAPERKALLARAVVGYGGVAFGFLAISLLPLADSQIVSQTAPIFAAAFARVFLGEAWHVSEFFSAVTGIIGVVFISKPDALFGRGAHGDDQHLRLLGLLFGLLSALCGGGAYVIIRFLGTVKVDWTVVLLVQALGQMTFSPVCLVAAGQHVRMVSMKQLLLALVIGAVGFGSQCAMTIGMQKEKSATASLVRQSLCPVFALVWQGLFFPEERLSWTSFAGFSTILLGLFVTVVFKAMRESSAVRYAKVAESEMNQEDGTPSKLDHGGCLPSMAPDVGSDIYGKRSFFDEAPGVLRENEMIELLQKEGFSRRQAELALEEVAWSSPKAALDILLDCKYGDPSLHTSDTVEPSNPDETG
;
A
#
# COMPACT_ATOMS: atom_id res chain seq x y z
N MET A 1 -58.87 43.49 55.81
CA MET A 1 -59.33 42.20 56.38
C MET A 1 -58.96 41.11 55.40
N ALA A 2 -57.95 40.32 55.76
CA ALA A 2 -58.02 38.85 55.88
C ALA A 2 -57.88 38.12 54.53
N CYS A 3 -56.75 37.45 54.25
CA CYS A 3 -56.45 36.05 54.64
C CYS A 3 -57.31 35.06 53.82
N GLY A 4 -56.82 34.03 53.13
CA GLY A 4 -55.50 33.43 53.01
C GLY A 4 -55.63 32.04 52.35
N GLN A 5 -54.48 31.53 51.86
CA GLN A 5 -54.02 30.13 51.81
C GLN A 5 -54.57 29.06 50.82
N ARG A 6 -53.57 28.48 50.12
CA ARG A 6 -53.27 27.05 49.77
C ARG A 6 -54.21 26.34 48.77
N SER A 7 -53.75 25.52 47.81
CA SER A 7 -52.67 24.52 47.78
C SER A 7 -52.18 24.17 46.34
N VAL A 8 -51.02 23.52 46.25
CA VAL A 8 -50.12 23.15 45.12
C VAL A 8 -50.29 21.64 44.77
N PRO A 9 -49.66 20.95 43.76
CA PRO A 9 -48.96 21.28 42.48
C PRO A 9 -49.45 20.48 41.23
N HIS A 10 -48.92 20.77 40.03
CA HIS A 10 -48.22 19.79 39.15
C HIS A 10 -47.54 20.48 37.94
N GLY A 11 -46.19 20.36 37.85
CA GLY A 11 -45.31 20.38 36.67
C GLY A 11 -45.26 21.60 35.72
N PRO A 12 -44.07 22.15 35.39
CA PRO A 12 -43.93 23.00 34.22
C PRO A 12 -43.19 22.29 33.07
N GLU A 13 -43.88 22.16 31.94
CA GLU A 13 -43.27 22.11 30.61
C GLU A 13 -42.94 23.52 30.11
N LEU A 14 -41.78 23.60 29.45
CA LEU A 14 -41.42 24.42 28.30
C LEU A 14 -41.89 25.88 28.22
N GLY A 15 -40.95 26.79 28.50
CA GLY A 15 -40.97 28.18 28.05
C GLY A 15 -40.21 28.36 26.73
N ALA A 16 -40.88 28.95 25.75
CA ALA A 16 -40.34 29.46 24.49
C ALA A 16 -39.39 30.65 24.73
N HIS A 17 -38.39 30.85 23.86
CA HIS A 17 -37.84 32.16 23.43
C HIS A 17 -36.87 31.89 22.26
N ALA A 18 -37.22 32.28 21.04
CA ALA A 18 -36.93 33.57 20.42
C ALA A 18 -35.57 33.62 19.70
N PHE A 19 -35.69 33.83 18.38
CA PHE A 19 -34.68 34.18 17.38
C PHE A 19 -33.50 35.02 17.92
N GLN A 20 -32.28 34.52 17.74
CA GLN A 20 -31.04 35.30 17.72
C GLN A 20 -30.03 34.62 16.78
N THR A 21 -29.80 35.24 15.62
CA THR A 21 -28.61 35.03 14.80
C THR A 21 -27.43 35.79 15.42
N PRO A 22 -26.24 35.19 15.50
CA PRO A 22 -25.00 35.95 15.54
C PRO A 22 -24.15 35.66 14.30
N GLU A 23 -23.89 36.72 13.56
CA GLU A 23 -22.77 36.87 12.64
C GLU A 23 -21.46 36.55 13.38
N HIS A 24 -20.85 35.39 13.13
CA HIS A 24 -19.45 35.10 13.49
C HIS A 24 -18.97 33.81 12.80
N GLU A 25 -18.96 33.80 11.46
CA GLU A 25 -18.29 32.72 10.70
C GLU A 25 -17.67 33.27 9.41
N LYS A 26 -16.78 34.26 9.58
CA LYS A 26 -15.82 34.72 8.57
C LYS A 26 -14.47 35.00 9.22
N GLU A 27 -13.93 34.01 9.94
CA GLU A 27 -12.53 34.03 10.36
C GLU A 27 -12.04 32.63 10.75
N GLN A 28 -11.96 31.73 9.76
CA GLN A 28 -11.00 30.62 9.80
C GLN A 28 -10.26 30.61 8.46
N ALA A 29 -9.37 31.60 8.36
CA ALA A 29 -8.31 31.62 7.38
C ALA A 29 -7.50 30.32 7.49
N GLU A 30 -7.37 29.66 6.33
CA GLU A 30 -6.22 28.88 5.88
C GLU A 30 -5.15 28.62 6.95
N THR A 31 -5.28 27.49 7.65
CA THR A 31 -4.14 26.92 8.37
C THR A 31 -3.31 26.13 7.37
N PRO A 32 -2.03 26.48 7.15
CA PRO A 32 -1.19 25.77 6.21
C PRO A 32 -1.00 24.33 6.69
N VAL A 33 -1.28 23.39 5.79
CA VAL A 33 -0.99 21.97 5.99
C VAL A 33 0.53 21.83 6.11
N HIS A 34 1.04 21.82 7.34
CA HIS A 34 2.43 21.47 7.59
C HIS A 34 2.66 20.03 7.12
N HIS A 35 3.22 19.89 5.93
CA HIS A 35 3.90 18.69 5.48
C HIS A 35 5.12 18.48 6.38
N LYS A 36 4.89 17.86 7.53
CA LYS A 36 5.97 17.40 8.39
C LYS A 36 6.74 16.33 7.60
N LYS A 37 7.90 16.71 7.06
CA LYS A 37 8.89 15.81 6.45
C LYS A 37 9.05 14.60 7.34
N GLN A 38 8.83 13.41 6.79
CA GLN A 38 9.14 12.18 7.50
C GLN A 38 10.66 12.14 7.68
N PRO A 39 11.19 12.05 8.91
CA PRO A 39 12.62 11.87 9.09
C PRO A 39 12.99 10.52 8.49
N ILE A 40 13.99 10.53 7.61
CA ILE A 40 14.64 9.33 7.12
C ILE A 40 15.32 8.70 8.35
N HIS A 41 14.65 7.73 8.97
CA HIS A 41 15.14 7.11 10.19
C HIS A 41 16.43 6.34 9.88
N GLY A 42 17.53 6.76 10.49
CA GLY A 42 18.81 6.08 10.41
C GLY A 42 18.75 4.65 10.94
N GLY A 43 19.48 3.76 10.26
CA GLY A 43 20.14 2.55 10.77
C GLY A 43 19.30 1.42 11.40
N SER A 44 18.56 1.70 12.48
CA SER A 44 17.93 0.69 13.34
C SER A 44 16.41 0.63 13.21
N GLY A 45 15.76 1.74 12.85
CA GLY A 45 14.29 1.83 12.73
C GLY A 45 13.69 1.12 11.51
N ARG A 46 14.50 0.89 10.46
CA ARG A 46 14.04 0.28 9.19
C ARG A 46 13.77 -1.22 9.31
N TRP A 47 14.43 -1.91 10.23
CA TRP A 47 14.30 -3.37 10.38
C TRP A 47 12.99 -3.78 11.05
N VAL A 48 12.39 -2.91 11.86
CA VAL A 48 11.16 -3.23 12.60
C VAL A 48 9.97 -3.46 11.65
N PRO A 49 9.65 -2.56 10.69
CA PRO A 49 8.61 -2.84 9.71
C PRO A 49 8.88 -4.07 8.84
N LEU A 50 10.12 -4.29 8.40
CA LEU A 50 10.49 -5.47 7.61
C LEU A 50 10.29 -6.76 8.42
N GLY A 51 10.71 -6.77 9.70
CA GLY A 51 10.50 -7.89 10.61
C GLY A 51 9.02 -8.19 10.85
N LEU A 52 8.18 -7.15 11.00
CA LEU A 52 6.72 -7.32 11.09
C LEU A 52 6.13 -7.95 9.81
N ILE A 53 6.64 -7.57 8.64
CA ILE A 53 6.18 -8.14 7.38
C ILE A 53 6.61 -9.62 7.27
N ALA A 54 7.85 -9.95 7.63
CA ALA A 54 8.33 -11.33 7.67
C ALA A 54 7.51 -12.19 8.64
N LEU A 55 7.23 -11.67 9.84
CA LEU A 55 6.40 -12.32 10.84
C LEU A 55 4.97 -12.53 10.32
N SER A 56 4.42 -11.55 9.59
CA SER A 56 3.10 -11.70 8.97
C SER A 56 3.08 -12.82 7.93
N ALA A 57 4.16 -13.02 7.17
CA ALA A 57 4.26 -14.09 6.18
C ALA A 57 4.25 -15.47 6.84
N LEU A 58 4.99 -15.64 7.94
CA LEU A 58 4.96 -16.87 8.74
C LEU A 58 3.55 -17.12 9.29
N GLY A 59 2.93 -16.13 9.92
CA GLY A 59 1.60 -16.26 10.49
C GLY A 59 0.52 -16.59 9.46
N PHE A 60 0.54 -15.93 8.28
CA PHE A 60 -0.38 -16.27 7.18
C PHE A 60 -0.14 -17.68 6.65
N SER A 61 1.10 -18.16 6.59
CA SER A 61 1.39 -19.54 6.17
C SER A 61 0.84 -20.59 7.15
N ILE A 62 0.94 -20.33 8.46
CA ILE A 62 0.35 -21.17 9.50
C ILE A 62 -1.18 -21.13 9.40
N GLN A 63 -1.75 -19.94 9.20
CA GLN A 63 -3.18 -19.79 8.99
C GLN A 63 -3.65 -20.61 7.76
N ALA A 64 -2.92 -20.57 6.65
CA ALA A 64 -3.25 -21.34 5.44
C ALA A 64 -3.19 -22.85 5.69
N LEU A 65 -2.16 -23.33 6.40
CA LEU A 65 -2.06 -24.73 6.84
C LEU A 65 -3.29 -25.16 7.66
N LEU A 66 -3.66 -24.37 8.66
CA LEU A 66 -4.81 -24.68 9.52
C LEU A 66 -6.14 -24.61 8.76
N VAL A 67 -6.30 -23.68 7.82
CA VAL A 67 -7.46 -23.60 6.94
C VAL A 67 -7.56 -24.88 6.09
N ARG A 68 -6.45 -25.34 5.49
CA ARG A 68 -6.43 -26.58 4.72
C ARG A 68 -6.89 -27.76 5.56
N GLU A 69 -6.33 -27.93 6.75
CA GLU A 69 -6.70 -29.00 7.69
C GLU A 69 -8.21 -29.00 8.04
N LEU A 70 -8.79 -27.83 8.30
CA LEU A 70 -10.22 -27.69 8.59
C LEU A 70 -11.11 -27.96 7.38
N THR A 71 -10.70 -27.54 6.19
CA THR A 71 -11.44 -27.83 4.95
C THR A 71 -11.40 -29.32 4.60
N LEU A 72 -10.27 -30.01 4.82
CA LEU A 72 -10.15 -31.46 4.68
C LEU A 72 -10.99 -32.21 5.73
N SER A 73 -11.13 -31.63 6.92
CA SER A 73 -12.05 -32.12 7.96
C SER A 73 -13.54 -31.87 7.64
N GLY A 74 -13.85 -31.29 6.48
CA GLY A 74 -15.21 -31.07 5.98
C GLY A 74 -15.91 -29.84 6.53
N LEU A 75 -15.21 -28.86 7.11
CA LEU A 75 -15.82 -27.60 7.51
C LEU A 75 -15.92 -26.63 6.32
N GLU A 76 -17.07 -25.96 6.20
CA GLU A 76 -17.32 -25.05 5.08
C GLU A 76 -16.45 -23.79 5.14
N THR A 77 -15.95 -23.37 3.98
CA THR A 77 -15.00 -22.26 3.85
C THR A 77 -15.52 -20.94 4.44
N PHE A 78 -16.75 -20.55 4.10
CA PHE A 78 -17.32 -19.29 4.59
C PHE A 78 -17.58 -19.29 6.10
N GLN A 79 -17.78 -20.47 6.71
CA GLN A 79 -17.88 -20.59 8.16
C GLN A 79 -16.53 -20.31 8.84
N ILE A 80 -15.42 -20.74 8.24
CA ILE A 80 -14.07 -20.42 8.73
C ILE A 80 -13.78 -18.91 8.57
N VAL A 81 -14.15 -18.32 7.43
CA VAL A 81 -14.01 -16.87 7.19
C VAL A 81 -14.81 -16.07 8.21
N GLU A 82 -16.01 -16.52 8.56
CA GLU A 82 -16.88 -15.87 9.55
C GLU A 82 -16.24 -15.87 10.95
N VAL A 83 -15.79 -17.03 11.44
CA VAL A 83 -15.12 -17.12 12.75
C VAL A 83 -13.86 -16.24 12.77
N ARG A 84 -13.08 -16.25 11.69
CA ARG A 84 -11.90 -15.38 11.55
C ARG A 84 -12.29 -13.90 11.62
N GLY A 85 -13.35 -13.49 10.94
CA GLY A 85 -13.87 -12.12 10.95
C GLY A 85 -14.30 -11.68 12.33
N CYS A 86 -15.03 -12.54 13.04
CA CYS A 86 -15.43 -12.31 14.43
C CYS A 86 -14.22 -12.14 15.37
N CYS A 87 -13.21 -13.02 15.28
CA CYS A 87 -11.98 -12.88 16.06
C CYS A 87 -11.25 -11.56 15.76
N GLN A 88 -11.15 -11.19 14.48
CA GLN A 88 -10.54 -9.93 14.06
C GLN A 88 -11.32 -8.72 14.59
N ALA A 89 -12.65 -8.73 14.53
CA ALA A 89 -13.49 -7.65 15.04
C ALA A 89 -13.33 -7.50 16.55
N LEU A 90 -13.39 -8.59 17.31
CA LEU A 90 -13.19 -8.60 18.76
C LEU A 90 -11.81 -8.03 19.13
N GLY A 91 -10.76 -8.47 18.44
CA GLY A 91 -9.40 -7.96 18.64
C GLY A 91 -9.27 -6.46 18.33
N CYS A 92 -9.86 -6.00 17.22
CA CYS A 92 -9.86 -4.58 16.87
C CYS A 92 -10.63 -3.71 17.88
N CYS A 93 -11.82 -4.14 18.28
CA CYS A 93 -12.62 -3.46 19.30
C CYS A 93 -11.85 -3.36 20.62
N MET A 94 -11.21 -4.45 21.07
CA MET A 94 -10.39 -4.45 22.28
C MET A 94 -9.26 -3.40 22.18
N VAL A 95 -8.52 -3.37 21.07
CA VAL A 95 -7.43 -2.40 20.86
C VAL A 95 -7.95 -0.96 20.82
N LEU A 96 -9.09 -0.71 20.18
CA LEU A 96 -9.69 0.64 20.11
C LEU A 96 -10.18 1.12 21.48
N LEU A 97 -10.77 0.24 22.28
CA LEU A 97 -11.18 0.53 23.65
C LEU A 97 -9.97 0.83 24.55
N LEU A 98 -8.90 0.03 24.45
CA LEU A 98 -7.65 0.26 25.19
C LEU A 98 -6.96 1.57 24.79
N LYS A 99 -7.09 1.99 23.52
CA LYS A 99 -6.60 3.29 23.04
C LYS A 99 -7.54 4.47 23.39
N ALA A 100 -8.65 4.22 24.09
CA ALA A 100 -9.69 5.21 24.40
C ALA A 100 -10.15 6.03 23.17
N ARG A 101 -10.20 5.39 22.00
CA ARG A 101 -10.60 6.07 20.74
C ARG A 101 -12.12 6.30 20.73
N PRO A 102 -12.59 7.52 20.42
CA PRO A 102 -14.01 7.81 20.38
C PRO A 102 -14.70 7.00 19.28
N ILE A 103 -15.87 6.42 19.60
CA ILE A 103 -16.63 5.51 18.73
C ILE A 103 -16.97 6.16 17.38
N SER A 104 -17.20 7.48 17.37
CA SER A 104 -17.48 8.26 16.16
C SER A 104 -16.37 8.18 15.09
N THR A 105 -15.15 7.80 15.47
CA THR A 105 -13.99 7.70 14.56
C THR A 105 -13.75 6.29 14.02
N TRP A 106 -14.51 5.28 14.48
CA TRP A 106 -14.24 3.87 14.16
C TRP A 106 -14.55 3.49 12.71
N ILE A 107 -15.30 4.32 11.98
CA ILE A 107 -15.67 4.10 10.57
C ILE A 107 -14.99 5.16 9.66
N GLY A 108 -14.07 5.93 10.21
CA GLY A 108 -13.38 7.02 9.51
C GLY A 108 -14.10 8.37 9.64
N VAL A 109 -13.31 9.43 9.54
CA VAL A 109 -13.73 10.80 9.88
C VAL A 109 -14.31 11.50 8.65
N SER A 110 -13.67 11.34 7.50
CA SER A 110 -14.02 12.04 6.27
C SER A 110 -14.75 11.16 5.25
N ALA A 111 -15.54 11.76 4.36
CA ALA A 111 -16.20 11.05 3.26
C ALA A 111 -15.24 10.29 2.32
N PRO A 112 -14.10 10.85 1.86
CA PRO A 112 -13.15 10.11 1.04
C PRO A 112 -12.48 8.95 1.78
N GLU A 113 -12.17 9.13 3.07
CA GLU A 113 -11.65 8.06 3.93
C GLU A 113 -12.66 6.91 4.05
N ARG A 114 -13.93 7.21 4.32
CA ARG A 114 -15.02 6.22 4.40
C ARG A 114 -15.16 5.42 3.11
N LYS A 115 -15.06 6.08 1.95
CA LYS A 115 -15.09 5.40 0.64
C LYS A 115 -13.90 4.45 0.48
N ALA A 116 -12.69 4.88 0.84
CA ALA A 116 -11.50 4.04 0.79
C ALA A 116 -11.58 2.86 1.77
N LEU A 117 -12.12 3.08 2.98
CA LEU A 117 -12.37 2.04 3.98
C LEU A 117 -13.42 1.02 3.50
N LEU A 118 -14.49 1.48 2.87
CA LEU A 118 -15.51 0.59 2.30
C LEU A 118 -14.93 -0.24 1.15
N ALA A 119 -14.20 0.39 0.24
CA ALA A 119 -13.48 -0.32 -0.82
C ALA A 119 -12.54 -1.37 -0.22
N ARG A 120 -11.80 -1.01 0.84
CA ARG A 120 -10.92 -1.92 1.59
C ARG A 120 -11.65 -3.10 2.23
N ALA A 121 -12.87 -2.92 2.72
CA ALA A 121 -13.70 -4.01 3.24
C ALA A 121 -14.08 -4.99 2.13
N VAL A 122 -14.55 -4.48 0.99
CA VAL A 122 -15.00 -5.32 -0.15
C VAL A 122 -13.84 -6.09 -0.75
N VAL A 123 -12.76 -5.41 -1.17
CA VAL A 123 -11.61 -6.11 -1.77
C VAL A 123 -10.85 -6.94 -0.74
N GLY A 124 -10.83 -6.50 0.51
CA GLY A 124 -10.23 -7.25 1.62
C GLY A 124 -10.96 -8.54 1.96
N TYR A 125 -12.29 -8.51 1.91
CA TYR A 125 -13.13 -9.69 2.05
C TYR A 125 -12.91 -10.63 0.88
N GLY A 126 -13.03 -10.13 -0.36
CA GLY A 126 -12.80 -10.93 -1.58
C GLY A 126 -11.44 -11.63 -1.56
N GLY A 127 -10.37 -10.92 -1.19
CA GLY A 127 -9.03 -11.50 -1.09
C GLY A 127 -8.96 -12.70 -0.14
N VAL A 128 -9.58 -12.59 1.04
CA VAL A 128 -9.61 -13.68 2.03
C VAL A 128 -10.55 -14.81 1.61
N ALA A 129 -11.75 -14.49 1.17
CA ALA A 129 -12.77 -15.46 0.78
C ALA A 129 -12.32 -16.33 -0.40
N PHE A 130 -11.89 -15.70 -1.49
CA PHE A 130 -11.37 -16.43 -2.65
C PHE A 130 -10.06 -17.15 -2.33
N GLY A 131 -9.23 -16.60 -1.45
CA GLY A 131 -8.00 -17.27 -1.00
C GLY A 131 -8.29 -18.57 -0.25
N PHE A 132 -9.27 -18.56 0.65
CA PHE A 132 -9.66 -19.77 1.36
C PHE A 132 -10.38 -20.79 0.47
N LEU A 133 -11.16 -20.33 -0.52
CA LEU A 133 -11.74 -21.21 -1.54
C LEU A 133 -10.66 -21.84 -2.44
N ALA A 134 -9.60 -21.09 -2.76
CA ALA A 134 -8.45 -21.66 -3.46
C ALA A 134 -7.76 -22.73 -2.59
N ILE A 135 -7.59 -22.49 -1.29
CA ILE A 135 -7.02 -23.47 -0.35
C ILE A 135 -7.91 -24.71 -0.21
N SER A 136 -9.23 -24.59 -0.29
CA SER A 136 -10.11 -25.78 -0.19
C SER A 136 -10.07 -26.65 -1.45
N LEU A 137 -9.84 -26.05 -2.62
CA LEU A 137 -9.87 -26.76 -3.92
C LEU A 137 -8.50 -27.16 -4.47
N LEU A 138 -7.42 -26.51 -4.04
CA LEU A 138 -6.06 -26.80 -4.48
C LEU A 138 -5.18 -27.32 -3.35
N PRO A 139 -4.11 -28.08 -3.67
CA PRO A 139 -3.04 -28.34 -2.73
C PRO A 139 -2.51 -27.05 -2.09
N LEU A 140 -2.08 -27.13 -0.83
CA LEU A 140 -1.72 -25.95 -0.05
C LEU A 140 -0.70 -25.06 -0.77
N ALA A 141 0.40 -25.60 -1.25
CA ALA A 141 1.44 -24.83 -1.95
C ALA A 141 0.93 -24.24 -3.26
N ASP A 142 0.20 -25.00 -4.09
CA ASP A 142 -0.33 -24.52 -5.37
C ASP A 142 -1.23 -23.29 -5.15
N SER A 143 -2.10 -23.31 -4.13
CA SER A 143 -2.96 -22.16 -3.77
C SER A 143 -2.16 -20.92 -3.36
N GLN A 144 -1.08 -21.10 -2.58
CA GLN A 144 -0.26 -20.00 -2.09
C GLN A 144 0.57 -19.40 -3.23
N ILE A 145 1.10 -20.23 -4.13
CA ILE A 145 1.89 -19.75 -5.28
C ILE A 145 1.04 -18.88 -6.21
N VAL A 146 -0.18 -19.32 -6.54
CA VAL A 146 -1.09 -18.53 -7.38
C VAL A 146 -1.44 -17.20 -6.71
N SER A 147 -1.63 -17.21 -5.40
CA SER A 147 -1.90 -15.99 -4.61
C SER A 147 -0.74 -14.98 -4.64
N GLN A 148 0.50 -15.42 -4.90
CA GLN A 148 1.65 -14.51 -5.06
C GLN A 148 1.66 -13.71 -6.35
N THR A 149 0.67 -13.88 -7.22
CA THR A 149 0.47 -12.98 -8.36
C THR A 149 -0.15 -11.64 -7.95
N ALA A 150 -0.62 -11.50 -6.70
CA ALA A 150 -1.17 -10.24 -6.15
C ALA A 150 -0.32 -8.97 -6.41
N PRO A 151 1.03 -9.00 -6.37
CA PRO A 151 1.87 -7.84 -6.65
C PRO A 151 1.75 -7.34 -8.08
N ILE A 152 1.50 -8.23 -9.05
CA ILE A 152 1.29 -7.86 -10.46
C ILE A 152 0.03 -7.00 -10.57
N PHE A 153 -1.05 -7.43 -9.91
CA PHE A 153 -2.28 -6.65 -9.83
C PHE A 153 -2.10 -5.38 -9.00
N ALA A 154 -1.30 -5.41 -7.94
CA ALA A 154 -1.00 -4.22 -7.13
C ALA A 154 -0.29 -3.15 -7.96
N ALA A 155 0.68 -3.53 -8.81
CA ALA A 155 1.33 -2.59 -9.74
C ALA A 155 0.32 -1.98 -10.73
N ALA A 156 -0.60 -2.78 -11.26
CA ALA A 156 -1.66 -2.30 -12.16
C ALA A 156 -2.59 -1.29 -11.48
N PHE A 157 -3.05 -1.63 -10.29
CA PHE A 157 -3.89 -0.73 -9.51
C PHE A 157 -3.13 0.51 -9.04
N ALA A 158 -1.84 0.42 -8.77
CA ALA A 158 -1.03 1.58 -8.41
C ALA A 158 -0.90 2.56 -9.59
N ARG A 159 -0.75 2.07 -10.82
CA ARG A 159 -0.79 2.92 -12.03
C ARG A 159 -2.11 3.66 -12.19
N VAL A 160 -3.23 2.96 -11.98
CA VAL A 160 -4.58 3.51 -12.18
C VAL A 160 -4.99 4.47 -11.06
N PHE A 161 -4.76 4.09 -9.80
CA PHE A 161 -5.26 4.84 -8.64
C PHE A 161 -4.26 5.85 -8.06
N LEU A 162 -2.95 5.60 -8.18
CA LEU A 162 -1.91 6.50 -7.67
C LEU A 162 -1.14 7.22 -8.78
N GLY A 163 -1.38 6.87 -10.05
CA GLY A 163 -0.66 7.48 -11.18
C GLY A 163 0.80 7.03 -11.33
N GLU A 164 1.25 5.99 -10.62
CA GLU A 164 2.63 5.50 -10.69
C GLU A 164 2.95 4.90 -12.07
N ALA A 165 4.10 5.23 -12.67
CA ALA A 165 4.46 4.69 -13.99
C ALA A 165 4.58 3.16 -14.00
N TRP A 166 4.17 2.53 -15.11
CA TRP A 166 4.37 1.09 -15.31
C TRP A 166 5.77 0.83 -15.85
N HIS A 167 6.50 -0.09 -15.24
CA HIS A 167 7.88 -0.38 -15.61
C HIS A 167 8.02 -1.72 -16.33
N VAL A 168 9.04 -1.80 -17.19
CA VAL A 168 9.37 -3.01 -17.96
C VAL A 168 9.57 -4.23 -17.05
N SER A 169 10.14 -4.02 -15.85
CA SER A 169 10.30 -5.08 -14.84
C SER A 169 8.96 -5.66 -14.37
N GLU A 170 7.91 -4.84 -14.25
CA GLU A 170 6.56 -5.27 -13.85
C GLU A 170 5.87 -6.03 -14.99
N PHE A 171 6.15 -5.66 -16.25
CA PHE A 171 5.71 -6.44 -17.42
C PHE A 171 6.31 -7.85 -17.44
N PHE A 172 7.63 -7.99 -17.23
CA PHE A 172 8.27 -9.32 -17.12
C PHE A 172 7.72 -10.13 -15.94
N SER A 173 7.45 -9.49 -14.81
CA SER A 173 6.73 -10.11 -13.67
C SER A 173 5.38 -10.68 -14.09
N ALA A 174 4.60 -9.90 -14.84
CA ALA A 174 3.28 -10.31 -15.29
C ALA A 174 3.35 -11.52 -16.21
N VAL A 175 4.27 -11.50 -17.18
CA VAL A 175 4.48 -12.59 -18.13
C VAL A 175 4.92 -13.88 -17.42
N THR A 176 5.95 -13.80 -16.58
CA THR A 176 6.42 -14.95 -15.79
C THR A 176 5.37 -15.46 -14.81
N GLY A 177 4.56 -14.57 -14.24
CA GLY A 177 3.39 -14.92 -13.42
C GLY A 177 2.37 -15.76 -14.17
N ILE A 178 1.99 -15.34 -15.38
CA ILE A 178 1.08 -16.09 -16.25
C ILE A 178 1.68 -17.46 -16.60
N ILE A 179 2.95 -17.50 -17.01
CA ILE A 179 3.63 -18.76 -17.35
C ILE A 179 3.65 -19.72 -16.15
N GLY A 180 3.96 -19.23 -14.96
CA GLY A 180 3.97 -20.06 -13.76
C GLY A 180 2.58 -20.60 -13.39
N VAL A 181 1.53 -19.79 -13.53
CA VAL A 181 0.14 -20.25 -13.34
C VAL A 181 -0.22 -21.33 -14.37
N VAL A 182 0.26 -21.23 -15.62
CA VAL A 182 0.07 -22.27 -16.63
C VAL A 182 0.76 -23.59 -16.25
N PHE A 183 1.97 -23.53 -15.68
CA PHE A 183 2.65 -24.73 -15.17
C PHE A 183 1.93 -25.38 -13.99
N ILE A 184 1.29 -24.57 -13.13
CA ILE A 184 0.49 -25.05 -12.00
C ILE A 184 -0.87 -25.58 -12.49
N SER A 185 -1.45 -24.99 -13.54
CA SER A 185 -2.76 -25.41 -14.05
C SER A 185 -2.70 -26.70 -14.86
N LYS A 186 -1.56 -27.00 -15.47
CA LYS A 186 -1.35 -28.19 -16.30
C LYS A 186 -2.49 -28.42 -17.30
N PRO A 187 -2.76 -27.49 -18.23
CA PRO A 187 -3.86 -27.70 -19.17
C PRO A 187 -3.57 -28.93 -20.04
N ASP A 188 -4.58 -29.77 -20.29
CA ASP A 188 -4.40 -31.02 -21.05
C ASP A 188 -3.90 -30.79 -22.48
N ALA A 189 -4.14 -29.59 -23.02
CA ALA A 189 -3.62 -29.17 -24.33
C ALA A 189 -2.09 -29.11 -24.36
N LEU A 190 -1.43 -28.81 -23.23
CA LEU A 190 0.03 -28.70 -23.12
C LEU A 190 0.68 -29.96 -22.51
N PHE A 191 -0.05 -30.68 -21.65
CA PHE A 191 0.51 -31.79 -20.86
C PHE A 191 -0.12 -33.17 -21.16
N GLY A 192 -1.09 -33.24 -22.09
CA GLY A 192 -1.74 -34.47 -22.53
C GLY A 192 -2.93 -34.89 -21.65
N ARG A 193 -3.97 -35.46 -22.29
CA ARG A 193 -5.24 -35.91 -21.68
C ARG A 193 -5.13 -37.05 -20.65
N GLY A 194 -3.93 -37.50 -20.30
CA GLY A 194 -3.70 -38.59 -19.34
C GLY A 194 -3.25 -38.14 -17.94
N ALA A 195 -3.11 -36.82 -17.70
CA ALA A 195 -2.55 -36.28 -16.47
C ALA A 195 -3.59 -35.93 -15.38
N HIS A 196 -4.89 -35.99 -15.69
CA HIS A 196 -5.97 -35.61 -14.77
C HIS A 196 -7.09 -36.66 -14.76
N GLY A 197 -7.48 -37.10 -13.56
CA GLY A 197 -8.78 -37.74 -13.34
C GLY A 197 -9.92 -36.71 -13.33
N ASP A 198 -11.13 -37.12 -12.96
CA ASP A 198 -12.39 -36.34 -12.96
C ASP A 198 -12.34 -34.96 -12.24
N ASP A 199 -11.27 -34.65 -11.49
CA ASP A 199 -11.13 -33.43 -10.66
C ASP A 199 -10.60 -32.18 -11.40
N GLN A 200 -10.39 -32.23 -12.71
CA GLN A 200 -9.82 -31.10 -13.46
C GLN A 200 -10.66 -29.82 -13.35
N HIS A 201 -11.99 -29.94 -13.35
CA HIS A 201 -12.90 -28.80 -13.21
C HIS A 201 -12.74 -28.10 -11.85
N LEU A 202 -12.63 -28.88 -10.77
CA LEU A 202 -12.43 -28.35 -9.41
C LEU A 202 -11.07 -27.65 -9.29
N ARG A 203 -10.04 -28.20 -9.92
CA ARG A 203 -8.71 -27.58 -9.97
C ARG A 203 -8.74 -26.23 -10.70
N LEU A 204 -9.38 -26.16 -11.88
CA LEU A 204 -9.53 -24.91 -12.63
C LEU A 204 -10.30 -23.86 -11.82
N LEU A 205 -11.35 -24.27 -11.11
CA LEU A 205 -12.11 -23.40 -10.22
C LEU A 205 -11.26 -22.88 -9.06
N GLY A 206 -10.44 -23.74 -8.45
CA GLY A 206 -9.48 -23.35 -7.41
C GLY A 206 -8.45 -22.34 -7.90
N LEU A 207 -7.96 -22.49 -9.13
CA LEU A 207 -7.03 -21.53 -9.76
C LEU A 207 -7.70 -20.19 -10.04
N LEU A 208 -8.95 -20.21 -10.51
CA LEU A 208 -9.74 -19.00 -10.71
C LEU A 208 -9.91 -18.25 -9.39
N PHE A 209 -10.26 -18.94 -8.31
CA PHE A 209 -10.34 -18.33 -6.99
C PHE A 209 -8.97 -17.83 -6.48
N GLY A 210 -7.89 -18.54 -6.77
CA GLY A 210 -6.54 -18.07 -6.45
C GLY A 210 -6.19 -16.76 -7.16
N LEU A 211 -6.50 -16.65 -8.46
CA LEU A 211 -6.28 -15.44 -9.25
C LEU A 211 -7.19 -14.29 -8.79
N LEU A 212 -8.45 -14.59 -8.45
CA LEU A 212 -9.39 -13.59 -7.94
C LEU A 212 -8.97 -13.10 -6.53
N SER A 213 -8.44 -14.00 -5.70
CA SER A 213 -7.81 -13.64 -4.43
C SER A 213 -6.61 -12.72 -4.64
N ALA A 214 -5.74 -13.03 -5.62
CA ALA A 214 -4.60 -12.20 -5.97
C ALA A 214 -5.02 -10.81 -6.47
N LEU A 215 -6.03 -10.72 -7.34
CA LEU A 215 -6.61 -9.46 -7.81
C LEU A 215 -7.11 -8.61 -6.64
N CYS A 216 -7.97 -9.19 -5.79
CA CYS A 216 -8.50 -8.51 -4.61
C CYS A 216 -7.40 -8.12 -3.61
N GLY A 217 -6.41 -8.98 -3.40
CA GLY A 217 -5.25 -8.75 -2.54
C GLY A 217 -4.38 -7.60 -3.05
N GLY A 218 -4.12 -7.54 -4.35
CA GLY A 218 -3.40 -6.43 -4.97
C GLY A 218 -4.12 -5.10 -4.77
N GLY A 219 -5.45 -5.08 -4.96
CA GLY A 219 -6.28 -3.90 -4.67
C GLY A 219 -6.22 -3.51 -3.19
N ALA A 220 -6.31 -4.49 -2.28
CA ALA A 220 -6.22 -4.25 -0.84
C ALA A 220 -4.87 -3.64 -0.44
N TYR A 221 -3.76 -4.10 -1.04
CA TYR A 221 -2.42 -3.57 -0.78
C TYR A 221 -2.31 -2.10 -1.16
N VAL A 222 -2.81 -1.73 -2.33
CA VAL A 222 -2.82 -0.35 -2.81
C VAL A 222 -3.66 0.54 -1.89
N ILE A 223 -4.85 0.08 -1.48
CA ILE A 223 -5.71 0.84 -0.56
C ILE A 223 -5.09 0.98 0.82
N ILE A 224 -4.44 -0.05 1.38
CA ILE A 224 -3.72 0.05 2.66
C ILE A 224 -2.62 1.11 2.57
N ARG A 225 -1.87 1.14 1.47
CA ARG A 225 -0.83 2.14 1.24
C ARG A 225 -1.39 3.56 1.17
N PHE A 226 -2.49 3.74 0.45
CA PHE A 226 -3.21 5.02 0.36
C PHE A 226 -3.79 5.45 1.74
N LEU A 227 -4.41 4.54 2.49
CA LEU A 227 -4.88 4.83 3.84
C LEU A 227 -3.73 5.19 4.79
N GLY A 228 -2.54 4.62 4.57
CA GLY A 228 -1.31 5.02 5.25
C GLY A 228 -0.84 6.43 4.90
N THR A 229 -1.00 6.90 3.66
CA THR A 229 -0.64 8.29 3.28
C THR A 229 -1.55 9.32 3.94
N VAL A 230 -2.85 9.01 4.06
CA VAL A 230 -3.81 9.87 4.77
C VAL A 230 -3.85 9.63 6.29
N LYS A 231 -2.89 8.86 6.84
CA LYS A 231 -2.67 8.61 8.28
C LYS A 231 -3.86 7.98 9.02
N VAL A 232 -4.64 7.15 8.34
CA VAL A 232 -5.73 6.39 8.96
C VAL A 232 -5.15 5.29 9.85
N ASP A 233 -5.60 5.23 11.11
CA ASP A 233 -5.12 4.26 12.10
C ASP A 233 -5.36 2.83 11.59
N TRP A 234 -4.31 2.00 11.62
CA TRP A 234 -4.36 0.61 11.16
C TRP A 234 -5.51 -0.19 11.79
N THR A 235 -5.89 0.10 13.03
CA THR A 235 -6.96 -0.61 13.75
C THR A 235 -8.32 -0.34 13.10
N VAL A 236 -8.57 0.88 12.63
CA VAL A 236 -9.80 1.26 11.90
C VAL A 236 -9.86 0.53 10.56
N VAL A 237 -8.73 0.48 9.84
CA VAL A 237 -8.61 -0.26 8.57
C VAL A 237 -8.98 -1.74 8.75
N LEU A 238 -8.52 -2.36 9.85
CA LEU A 238 -8.80 -3.77 10.16
C LEU A 238 -10.20 -4.00 10.70
N LEU A 239 -10.74 -3.09 11.49
CA LEU A 239 -12.11 -3.19 11.99
C LEU A 239 -13.10 -3.19 10.82
N VAL A 240 -12.98 -2.23 9.90
CA VAL A 240 -13.89 -2.14 8.74
C VAL A 240 -13.76 -3.37 7.84
N GLN A 241 -12.55 -3.93 7.68
CA GLN A 241 -12.38 -5.23 7.01
C GLN A 241 -13.10 -6.37 7.75
N ALA A 242 -13.02 -6.42 9.07
CA ALA A 242 -13.66 -7.46 9.89
C ALA A 242 -15.19 -7.37 9.80
N LEU A 243 -15.73 -6.15 9.85
CA LEU A 243 -17.16 -5.91 9.64
C LEU A 243 -17.60 -6.37 8.25
N GLY A 244 -16.80 -6.13 7.22
CA GLY A 244 -17.04 -6.68 5.88
C GLY A 244 -17.08 -8.21 5.85
N GLN A 245 -16.21 -8.89 6.61
CA GLN A 245 -16.26 -10.34 6.74
C GLN A 245 -17.56 -10.82 7.38
N MET A 246 -17.95 -10.22 8.51
CA MET A 246 -19.16 -10.58 9.24
C MET A 246 -20.46 -10.33 8.44
N THR A 247 -20.45 -9.37 7.51
CA THR A 247 -21.62 -9.08 6.68
C THR A 247 -21.66 -9.88 5.39
N PHE A 248 -20.53 -9.98 4.67
CA PHE A 248 -20.49 -10.66 3.37
C PHE A 248 -20.37 -12.19 3.49
N SER A 249 -19.72 -12.72 4.53
CA SER A 249 -19.51 -14.17 4.66
C SER A 249 -20.81 -14.97 4.79
N PRO A 250 -21.80 -14.57 5.62
CA PRO A 250 -23.08 -15.28 5.70
C PRO A 250 -23.87 -15.22 4.40
N VAL A 251 -23.81 -14.09 3.68
CA VAL A 251 -24.46 -13.93 2.38
C VAL A 251 -23.83 -14.85 1.34
N CYS A 252 -22.50 -14.90 1.28
CA CYS A 252 -21.78 -15.78 0.37
C CYS A 252 -21.93 -17.26 0.73
N LEU A 253 -22.05 -17.60 2.02
CA LEU A 253 -22.33 -18.96 2.48
C LEU A 253 -23.64 -19.47 1.87
N VAL A 254 -24.70 -18.68 1.96
CA VAL A 254 -26.01 -19.02 1.36
C VAL A 254 -25.92 -19.04 -0.16
N ALA A 255 -25.30 -18.03 -0.78
CA ALA A 255 -25.19 -17.94 -2.23
C ALA A 255 -24.37 -19.08 -2.86
N ALA A 256 -23.37 -19.60 -2.15
CA ALA A 256 -22.55 -20.73 -2.59
C ALA A 256 -23.20 -22.10 -2.30
N GLY A 257 -24.39 -22.14 -1.70
CA GLY A 257 -25.04 -23.38 -1.28
C GLY A 257 -24.30 -24.11 -0.15
N GLN A 258 -23.40 -23.42 0.57
CA GLN A 258 -22.79 -23.97 1.78
C GLN A 258 -23.78 -23.87 2.93
N HIS A 259 -23.74 -24.84 3.85
CA HIS A 259 -24.59 -24.86 5.03
C HIS A 259 -23.74 -24.79 6.28
N VAL A 260 -24.24 -24.11 7.31
CA VAL A 260 -23.56 -24.09 8.61
C VAL A 260 -23.53 -25.52 9.16
N ARG A 261 -22.32 -26.06 9.31
CA ARG A 261 -22.12 -27.40 9.86
C ARG A 261 -21.88 -27.31 11.36
N MET A 262 -22.33 -28.35 12.08
CA MET A 262 -22.03 -28.50 13.50
C MET A 262 -20.52 -28.67 13.68
N VAL A 263 -19.94 -27.85 14.54
CA VAL A 263 -18.49 -27.77 14.75
C VAL A 263 -18.13 -28.64 15.96
N SER A 264 -17.20 -29.59 15.75
CA SER A 264 -16.59 -30.32 16.86
C SER A 264 -15.73 -29.38 17.72
N MET A 265 -15.52 -29.69 19.01
CA MET A 265 -14.66 -28.88 19.88
C MET A 265 -13.25 -28.70 19.32
N LYS A 266 -12.68 -29.75 18.68
CA LYS A 266 -11.39 -29.64 17.98
C LYS A 266 -11.46 -28.59 16.85
N GLN A 267 -12.48 -28.68 16.00
CA GLN A 267 -12.65 -27.76 14.87
C GLN A 267 -12.89 -26.31 15.34
N LEU A 268 -13.62 -26.13 16.43
CA LEU A 268 -13.88 -24.81 17.02
C LEU A 268 -12.58 -24.20 17.54
N LEU A 269 -11.78 -24.97 18.29
CA LEU A 269 -10.48 -24.52 18.79
C LEU A 269 -9.54 -24.16 17.64
N LEU A 270 -9.45 -24.99 16.60
CA LEU A 270 -8.63 -24.68 15.42
C LEU A 270 -9.14 -23.41 14.70
N ALA A 271 -10.46 -23.23 14.56
CA ALA A 271 -11.03 -22.05 13.93
C ALA A 271 -10.74 -20.77 14.73
N LEU A 272 -10.75 -20.85 16.07
CA LEU A 272 -10.33 -19.74 16.94
C LEU A 272 -8.84 -19.42 16.80
N VAL A 273 -7.99 -20.45 16.68
CA VAL A 273 -6.55 -20.26 16.42
C VAL A 273 -6.33 -19.62 15.05
N ILE A 274 -7.06 -20.01 14.00
CA ILE A 274 -7.05 -19.35 12.69
C ILE A 274 -7.42 -17.87 12.84
N GLY A 275 -8.46 -17.56 13.60
CA GLY A 275 -8.87 -16.18 13.85
C GLY A 275 -7.80 -15.36 14.56
N ALA A 276 -7.18 -15.91 15.61
CA ALA A 276 -6.13 -15.23 16.38
C ALA A 276 -4.84 -15.03 15.56
N VAL A 277 -4.33 -16.08 14.93
CA VAL A 277 -3.14 -16.02 14.08
C VAL A 277 -3.39 -15.11 12.88
N GLY A 278 -4.57 -15.19 12.27
CA GLY A 278 -4.93 -14.35 11.14
C GLY A 278 -5.07 -12.88 11.51
N PHE A 279 -5.65 -12.57 12.68
CA PHE A 279 -5.67 -11.20 13.19
C PHE A 279 -4.25 -10.67 13.44
N GLY A 280 -3.42 -11.41 14.16
CA GLY A 280 -2.03 -11.02 14.44
C GLY A 280 -1.21 -10.79 13.15
N SER A 281 -1.36 -11.68 12.18
CA SER A 281 -0.71 -11.57 10.86
C SER A 281 -1.18 -10.34 10.10
N GLN A 282 -2.49 -10.06 10.13
CA GLN A 282 -3.09 -8.90 9.49
C GLN A 282 -2.65 -7.58 10.14
N CYS A 283 -2.51 -7.54 11.47
CA CYS A 283 -1.94 -6.41 12.22
C CYS A 283 -0.50 -6.14 11.78
N ALA A 284 0.36 -7.16 11.85
CA ALA A 284 1.77 -7.04 11.48
C ALA A 284 1.94 -6.60 10.01
N MET A 285 1.14 -7.17 9.11
CA MET A 285 1.11 -6.78 7.71
C MET A 285 0.69 -5.33 7.51
N THR A 286 -0.41 -4.90 8.11
CA THR A 286 -1.00 -3.58 7.85
C THR A 286 -0.13 -2.48 8.44
N ILE A 287 0.38 -2.69 9.66
CA ILE A 287 1.35 -1.79 10.29
C ILE A 287 2.63 -1.73 9.45
N GLY A 288 3.14 -2.89 9.03
CA GLY A 288 4.34 -2.97 8.20
C GLY A 288 4.20 -2.20 6.88
N MET A 289 3.11 -2.42 6.15
CA MET A 289 2.87 -1.77 4.85
C MET A 289 2.53 -0.28 4.94
N GLN A 290 1.93 0.18 6.06
CA GLN A 290 1.73 1.61 6.28
C GLN A 290 3.03 2.33 6.65
N LYS A 291 3.95 1.65 7.35
CA LYS A 291 5.23 2.22 7.80
C LYS A 291 6.35 2.13 6.76
N GLU A 292 6.45 1.02 6.03
CA GLU A 292 7.52 0.75 5.08
C GLU A 292 6.97 0.66 3.66
N LYS A 293 7.25 1.68 2.85
CA LYS A 293 6.79 1.78 1.47
C LYS A 293 7.83 1.26 0.45
N SER A 294 8.95 0.72 0.91
CA SER A 294 10.03 0.25 0.03
C SER A 294 9.68 -1.04 -0.72
N ALA A 295 10.26 -1.17 -1.92
CA ALA A 295 10.42 -2.42 -2.66
C ALA A 295 10.78 -3.61 -1.74
N THR A 296 11.71 -3.43 -0.80
CA THR A 296 12.24 -4.49 0.07
C THR A 296 11.16 -5.15 0.94
N ALA A 297 10.22 -4.37 1.46
CA ALA A 297 9.09 -4.87 2.24
C ALA A 297 8.19 -5.81 1.42
N SER A 298 8.05 -5.52 0.13
CA SER A 298 7.26 -6.34 -0.78
C SER A 298 7.94 -7.68 -1.09
N LEU A 299 9.29 -7.68 -1.26
CA LEU A 299 10.10 -8.89 -1.45
C LEU A 299 9.98 -9.89 -0.33
N VAL A 300 10.15 -9.42 0.91
CA VAL A 300 10.16 -10.29 2.10
C VAL A 300 8.84 -11.03 2.23
N ARG A 301 7.72 -10.32 2.02
CA ARG A 301 6.39 -10.93 2.01
C ARG A 301 6.22 -11.95 0.89
N GLN A 302 6.65 -11.59 -0.32
CA GLN A 302 6.38 -12.36 -1.53
C GLN A 302 7.22 -13.64 -1.65
N SER A 303 8.39 -13.67 -1.04
CA SER A 303 9.26 -14.84 -1.07
C SER A 303 8.93 -15.85 0.02
N LEU A 304 8.56 -15.39 1.23
CA LEU A 304 8.46 -16.26 2.40
C LEU A 304 7.19 -17.12 2.44
N CYS A 305 6.01 -16.57 2.10
CA CYS A 305 4.73 -17.31 2.24
C CYS A 305 4.72 -18.66 1.49
N PRO A 306 5.10 -18.75 0.20
CA PRO A 306 5.01 -20.02 -0.54
C PRO A 306 6.11 -20.99 -0.12
N VAL A 307 7.29 -20.49 0.27
CA VAL A 307 8.36 -21.33 0.81
C VAL A 307 7.86 -22.03 2.08
N PHE A 308 7.23 -21.29 3.00
CA PHE A 308 6.61 -21.91 4.17
C PHE A 308 5.48 -22.87 3.79
N ALA A 309 4.64 -22.53 2.80
CA ALA A 309 3.58 -23.42 2.34
C ALA A 309 4.09 -24.76 1.80
N LEU A 310 5.21 -24.76 1.06
CA LEU A 310 5.89 -25.98 0.60
C LEU A 310 6.40 -26.81 1.77
N VAL A 311 7.01 -26.18 2.77
CA VAL A 311 7.48 -26.85 3.99
C VAL A 311 6.30 -27.48 4.74
N TRP A 312 5.20 -26.73 4.94
CA TRP A 312 4.01 -27.24 5.63
C TRP A 312 3.33 -28.36 4.85
N GLN A 313 3.21 -28.25 3.53
CA GLN A 313 2.65 -29.32 2.70
C GLN A 313 3.50 -30.60 2.79
N GLY A 314 4.83 -30.48 2.70
CA GLY A 314 5.71 -31.64 2.84
C GLY A 314 5.66 -32.32 4.21
N LEU A 315 5.43 -31.54 5.29
CA LEU A 315 5.39 -32.06 6.66
C LEU A 315 4.02 -32.63 7.06
N PHE A 316 2.92 -31.94 6.72
CA PHE A 316 1.57 -32.26 7.21
C PHE A 316 0.68 -32.94 6.17
N PHE A 317 0.96 -32.77 4.87
CA PHE A 317 0.16 -33.34 3.78
C PHE A 317 1.03 -34.14 2.80
N PRO A 318 1.74 -35.19 3.26
CA PRO A 318 2.64 -35.97 2.39
C PRO A 318 1.91 -36.71 1.25
N GLU A 319 0.60 -36.90 1.38
CA GLU A 319 -0.27 -37.48 0.36
C GLU A 319 -0.49 -36.54 -0.83
N GLU A 320 -0.46 -35.22 -0.61
CA GLU A 320 -0.53 -34.19 -1.65
C GLU A 320 0.84 -34.04 -2.34
N ARG A 321 1.25 -35.04 -3.12
CA ARG A 321 2.55 -35.04 -3.79
C ARG A 321 2.72 -33.83 -4.70
N LEU A 322 3.79 -33.07 -4.46
CA LEU A 322 4.22 -31.98 -5.33
C LEU A 322 4.65 -32.52 -6.69
N SER A 323 3.96 -32.09 -7.74
CA SER A 323 4.36 -32.41 -9.09
C SER A 323 5.53 -31.56 -9.55
N TRP A 324 6.37 -32.11 -10.44
CA TRP A 324 7.50 -31.37 -11.01
C TRP A 324 7.08 -30.07 -11.70
N THR A 325 5.89 -30.03 -12.31
CA THR A 325 5.39 -28.79 -12.94
C THR A 325 5.00 -27.74 -11.90
N SER A 326 4.47 -28.12 -10.72
CA SER A 326 4.24 -27.19 -9.62
C SER A 326 5.55 -26.55 -9.16
N PHE A 327 6.63 -27.33 -9.09
CA PHE A 327 7.96 -26.81 -8.79
C PHE A 327 8.47 -25.85 -9.87
N ALA A 328 8.33 -26.21 -11.15
CA ALA A 328 8.69 -25.33 -12.27
C ALA A 328 7.89 -24.02 -12.26
N GLY A 329 6.59 -24.08 -12.00
CA GLY A 329 5.72 -22.91 -11.88
C GLY A 329 6.12 -22.01 -10.72
N PHE A 330 6.41 -22.60 -9.56
CA PHE A 330 6.93 -21.91 -8.40
C PHE A 330 8.24 -21.16 -8.69
N SER A 331 9.23 -21.86 -9.26
CA SER A 331 10.51 -21.25 -9.62
C SER A 331 10.34 -20.10 -10.63
N THR A 332 9.43 -20.25 -11.59
CA THR A 332 9.16 -19.22 -12.60
C THR A 332 8.54 -17.96 -11.98
N ILE A 333 7.53 -18.12 -11.13
CA ILE A 333 6.88 -17.00 -10.43
C ILE A 333 7.88 -16.30 -9.50
N LEU A 334 8.64 -17.06 -8.71
CA LEU A 334 9.63 -16.48 -7.81
C LEU A 334 10.73 -15.72 -8.56
N LEU A 335 11.21 -16.25 -9.68
CA LEU A 335 12.23 -15.58 -10.48
C LEU A 335 11.69 -14.25 -11.03
N GLY A 336 10.48 -14.25 -11.57
CA GLY A 336 9.82 -13.04 -12.07
C GLY A 336 9.65 -11.96 -11.01
N LEU A 337 9.15 -12.36 -9.83
CA LEU A 337 9.00 -11.45 -8.68
C LEU A 337 10.36 -10.95 -8.19
N PHE A 338 11.35 -11.83 -8.07
CA PHE A 338 12.70 -11.45 -7.65
C PHE A 338 13.29 -10.39 -8.58
N VAL A 339 13.24 -10.61 -9.90
CA VAL A 339 13.67 -9.62 -10.89
C VAL A 339 12.94 -8.30 -10.69
N THR A 340 11.61 -8.35 -10.61
CA THR A 340 10.78 -7.13 -10.46
C THR A 340 11.23 -6.27 -9.31
N VAL A 341 11.47 -6.90 -8.16
CA VAL A 341 11.80 -6.13 -6.98
C VAL A 341 13.27 -5.74 -6.90
N VAL A 342 14.20 -6.54 -7.44
CA VAL A 342 15.60 -6.10 -7.60
C VAL A 342 15.65 -4.83 -8.46
N PHE A 343 14.98 -4.83 -9.61
CA PHE A 343 14.90 -3.64 -10.46
C PHE A 343 14.25 -2.46 -9.73
N LYS A 344 13.18 -2.69 -8.97
CA LYS A 344 12.55 -1.64 -8.16
C LYS A 344 13.50 -1.10 -7.08
N ALA A 345 14.24 -1.97 -6.39
CA ALA A 345 15.19 -1.58 -5.34
C ALA A 345 16.39 -0.80 -5.91
N MET A 346 16.90 -1.18 -7.08
CA MET A 346 17.96 -0.44 -7.78
C MET A 346 17.49 0.97 -8.15
N ARG A 347 16.24 1.12 -8.60
CA ARG A 347 15.64 2.41 -8.92
C ARG A 347 15.45 3.29 -7.68
N GLU A 348 14.90 2.73 -6.60
CA GLU A 348 14.78 3.45 -5.32
C GLU A 348 16.15 3.92 -4.80
N SER A 349 17.19 3.07 -4.92
CA SER A 349 18.55 3.42 -4.50
C SER A 349 19.18 4.52 -5.35
N SER A 350 18.90 4.50 -6.65
CA SER A 350 19.39 5.52 -7.59
C SER A 350 18.74 6.88 -7.31
N ALA A 351 17.41 6.93 -7.15
CA ALA A 351 16.70 8.16 -6.83
C ALA A 351 17.21 8.83 -5.53
N VAL A 352 17.47 8.03 -4.49
CA VAL A 352 18.07 8.54 -3.24
C VAL A 352 19.48 9.09 -3.45
N ARG A 353 20.28 8.43 -4.31
CA ARG A 353 21.63 8.89 -4.63
C ARG A 353 21.59 10.25 -5.35
N TYR A 354 20.69 10.42 -6.33
CA TYR A 354 20.52 11.69 -7.03
C TYR A 354 20.04 12.81 -6.10
N ALA A 355 19.06 12.54 -5.23
CA ALA A 355 18.57 13.53 -4.26
C ALA A 355 19.69 14.05 -3.33
N LYS A 356 20.59 13.15 -2.87
CA LYS A 356 21.74 13.54 -2.06
C LYS A 356 22.77 14.37 -2.82
N VAL A 357 22.99 14.06 -4.10
CA VAL A 357 23.91 14.85 -4.95
C VAL A 357 23.32 16.24 -5.18
N ALA A 358 22.05 16.35 -5.53
CA ALA A 358 21.35 17.62 -5.70
C ALA A 358 21.39 18.49 -4.41
N GLU A 359 21.13 17.89 -3.24
CA GLU A 359 21.23 18.58 -1.95
C GLU A 359 22.66 19.05 -1.64
N SER A 360 23.68 18.28 -2.05
CA SER A 360 25.08 18.68 -1.87
C SER A 360 25.52 19.81 -2.80
N GLU A 361 24.97 19.90 -4.02
CA GLU A 361 25.25 20.96 -4.99
C GLU A 361 24.55 22.27 -4.58
N MET A 362 23.30 22.20 -4.11
CA MET A 362 22.55 23.36 -3.61
C MET A 362 23.21 23.98 -2.36
N ASN A 363 23.75 23.15 -1.45
CA ASN A 363 24.49 23.62 -0.27
C ASN A 363 25.88 24.21 -0.60
N GLN A 364 26.44 23.96 -1.80
CA GLN A 364 27.71 24.54 -2.23
C GLN A 364 27.55 25.92 -2.88
N GLU A 365 26.42 26.20 -3.54
CA GLU A 365 26.17 27.51 -4.17
C GLU A 365 25.88 28.62 -3.13
N ASP A 366 25.24 28.32 -2.00
CA ASP A 366 25.01 29.28 -0.90
C ASP A 366 26.27 29.63 -0.08
N GLY A 367 27.41 28.98 -0.34
CA GLY A 367 28.65 29.09 0.44
C GLY A 367 29.74 30.02 -0.11
N THR A 368 29.56 30.67 -1.26
CA THR A 368 30.61 31.49 -1.91
C THR A 368 30.15 32.90 -2.27
N PRO A 369 30.70 33.97 -1.66
CA PRO A 369 30.52 35.32 -2.17
C PRO A 369 31.43 35.48 -3.40
N SER A 370 30.92 35.19 -4.60
CA SER A 370 31.64 35.45 -5.83
C SER A 370 31.67 36.95 -6.11
N LYS A 371 32.79 37.59 -5.75
CA LYS A 371 33.19 38.88 -6.32
C LYS A 371 33.34 38.73 -7.84
N LEU A 372 32.45 39.35 -8.59
CA LEU A 372 32.68 39.70 -9.99
C LEU A 372 32.26 41.15 -10.18
N ASP A 373 33.26 42.02 -10.09
CA ASP A 373 33.23 43.38 -10.63
C ASP A 373 33.09 43.30 -12.15
N HIS A 374 32.04 43.89 -12.71
CA HIS A 374 32.18 44.89 -13.77
C HIS A 374 30.86 45.63 -13.97
N GLY A 375 30.95 46.96 -13.94
CA GLY A 375 29.83 47.88 -14.01
C GLY A 375 29.15 47.96 -15.38
N GLY A 376 27.88 48.36 -15.32
CA GLY A 376 27.06 48.78 -16.44
C GLY A 376 25.65 49.06 -15.93
N CYS A 377 25.28 50.34 -15.86
CA CYS A 377 23.92 50.78 -15.55
C CYS A 377 22.88 50.13 -16.47
N LEU A 378 21.69 49.79 -15.94
CA LEU A 378 20.33 50.02 -16.50
C LEU A 378 19.26 49.36 -15.57
N PRO A 379 17.96 49.71 -15.69
CA PRO A 379 17.15 50.17 -14.57
C PRO A 379 16.30 49.08 -13.89
N SER A 380 15.86 49.43 -12.68
CA SER A 380 14.73 48.86 -11.95
C SER A 380 13.60 48.37 -12.87
N MET A 381 13.45 47.05 -12.97
CA MET A 381 12.17 46.40 -13.21
C MET A 381 12.10 45.15 -12.33
N ALA A 382 11.16 45.18 -11.39
CA ALA A 382 10.66 43.97 -10.75
C ALA A 382 9.99 43.09 -11.81
N PRO A 383 10.20 41.75 -11.83
CA PRO A 383 9.36 40.88 -12.63
C PRO A 383 8.24 40.27 -11.78
N ASP A 384 7.04 40.40 -12.33
CA ASP A 384 5.82 39.69 -12.01
C ASP A 384 6.07 38.17 -12.05
N VAL A 385 6.04 37.51 -10.89
CA VAL A 385 6.24 36.06 -10.76
C VAL A 385 4.89 35.38 -10.98
N GLY A 386 4.57 35.07 -12.23
CA GLY A 386 3.34 34.32 -12.55
C GLY A 386 3.18 33.89 -14.00
N SER A 387 3.77 34.60 -14.96
CA SER A 387 3.56 34.35 -16.40
C SER A 387 4.68 33.57 -17.10
N ASP A 388 5.92 33.59 -16.60
CA ASP A 388 7.08 33.03 -17.34
C ASP A 388 7.24 31.50 -17.25
N ILE A 389 6.69 30.85 -16.23
CA ILE A 389 6.81 29.38 -16.06
C ILE A 389 5.98 28.65 -17.13
N TYR A 390 4.82 29.21 -17.51
CA TYR A 390 3.97 28.64 -18.55
C TYR A 390 4.52 28.87 -19.97
N GLY A 391 5.25 29.97 -20.21
CA GLY A 391 5.92 30.23 -21.48
C GLY A 391 7.04 29.22 -21.79
N LYS A 392 7.83 28.84 -20.79
CA LYS A 392 8.96 27.90 -20.94
C LYS A 392 8.54 26.47 -21.32
N ARG A 393 7.36 26.02 -20.86
CA ARG A 393 6.80 24.71 -21.21
C ARG A 393 6.25 24.65 -22.63
N SER A 394 5.82 25.79 -23.18
CA SER A 394 5.23 25.89 -24.52
C SER A 394 6.28 25.81 -25.64
N PHE A 395 7.51 26.26 -25.40
CA PHE A 395 8.59 26.27 -26.41
C PHE A 395 9.00 24.86 -26.88
N PHE A 396 8.91 23.85 -26.01
CA PHE A 396 9.28 22.46 -26.35
C PHE A 396 8.13 21.65 -26.95
N ASP A 397 6.90 22.18 -27.02
CA ASP A 397 5.76 21.52 -27.67
C ASP A 397 5.73 21.73 -29.20
N GLU A 398 6.51 22.69 -29.73
CA GLU A 398 6.55 23.02 -31.16
C GLU A 398 7.76 22.46 -31.93
N ALA A 399 8.71 21.77 -31.27
CA ALA A 399 9.91 21.25 -31.93
C ALA A 399 9.60 19.99 -32.78
N PRO A 400 9.68 20.05 -34.14
CA PRO A 400 9.33 18.92 -34.98
C PRO A 400 10.56 18.05 -35.27
N GLY A 401 10.49 16.76 -34.93
CA GLY A 401 11.42 15.72 -35.39
C GLY A 401 12.49 15.29 -34.39
N VAL A 402 13.13 14.15 -34.69
CA VAL A 402 14.21 13.53 -33.90
C VAL A 402 15.41 14.47 -33.82
N LEU A 403 15.51 15.20 -32.71
CA LEU A 403 16.63 16.11 -32.42
C LEU A 403 17.91 15.32 -32.18
N ARG A 404 19.05 15.85 -32.63
CA ARG A 404 20.37 15.26 -32.33
C ARG A 404 20.78 15.59 -30.89
N GLU A 405 21.62 14.74 -30.29
CA GLU A 405 22.11 14.87 -28.91
C GLU A 405 22.62 16.29 -28.58
N ASN A 406 23.45 16.86 -29.46
CA ASN A 406 23.96 18.22 -29.27
C ASN A 406 22.88 19.32 -29.34
N GLU A 407 21.83 19.13 -30.14
CA GLU A 407 20.72 20.10 -30.27
C GLU A 407 19.85 20.08 -29.00
N MET A 408 19.64 18.90 -28.40
CA MET A 408 18.94 18.77 -27.11
C MET A 408 19.70 19.44 -25.96
N ILE A 409 21.02 19.29 -25.94
CA ILE A 409 21.87 19.97 -24.97
C ILE A 409 21.79 21.49 -25.13
N GLU A 410 21.95 22.00 -26.36
CA GLU A 410 21.88 23.45 -26.63
C GLU A 410 20.53 24.06 -26.23
N LEU A 411 19.43 23.33 -26.42
CA LEU A 411 18.09 23.77 -26.00
C LEU A 411 17.99 23.94 -24.47
N LEU A 412 18.54 23.00 -23.71
CA LEU A 412 18.57 23.10 -22.24
C LEU A 412 19.56 24.18 -21.77
N GLN A 413 20.66 24.39 -22.50
CA GLN A 413 21.59 25.48 -22.19
C GLN A 413 21.00 26.87 -22.41
N LYS A 414 20.10 27.05 -23.41
CA LYS A 414 19.36 28.31 -23.62
C LYS A 414 18.45 28.66 -22.44
N GLU A 415 17.99 27.67 -21.68
CA GLU A 415 17.23 27.86 -20.43
C GLU A 415 18.11 28.16 -19.21
N GLY A 416 19.42 28.32 -19.40
CA GLY A 416 20.36 28.70 -18.35
C GLY A 416 20.85 27.53 -17.49
N PHE A 417 20.83 26.31 -18.03
CA PHE A 417 21.46 25.13 -17.42
C PHE A 417 22.85 24.89 -18.01
N SER A 418 23.78 24.39 -17.20
CA SER A 418 25.12 24.06 -17.70
C SER A 418 25.07 22.85 -18.65
N ARG A 419 26.05 22.77 -19.58
CA ARG A 419 26.15 21.66 -20.55
C ARG A 419 26.10 20.29 -19.88
N ARG A 420 26.77 20.18 -18.73
CA ARG A 420 26.88 18.94 -17.96
C ARG A 420 25.56 18.54 -17.29
N GLN A 421 24.77 19.51 -16.81
CA GLN A 421 23.43 19.27 -16.27
C GLN A 421 22.47 18.79 -17.37
N ALA A 422 22.55 19.39 -18.55
CA ALA A 422 21.77 18.98 -19.72
C ALA A 422 22.12 17.55 -20.18
N GLU A 423 23.40 17.21 -20.28
CA GLU A 423 23.86 15.86 -20.65
C GLU A 423 23.39 14.79 -19.66
N LEU A 424 23.48 15.06 -18.35
CA LEU A 424 23.05 14.12 -17.31
C LEU A 424 21.52 13.93 -17.27
N ALA A 425 20.75 15.02 -17.42
CA ALA A 425 19.29 14.94 -17.47
C ALA A 425 18.79 14.23 -18.74
N LEU A 426 19.49 14.41 -19.87
CA LEU A 426 19.20 13.70 -21.11
C LEU A 426 19.58 12.21 -21.04
N GLU A 427 20.67 11.83 -20.35
CA GLU A 427 21.00 10.43 -20.08
C GLU A 427 19.91 9.74 -19.23
N GLU A 428 19.34 10.44 -18.24
CA GLU A 428 18.31 9.90 -17.35
C GLU A 428 17.02 9.52 -18.10
N VAL A 429 16.67 10.29 -19.13
CA VAL A 429 15.55 9.99 -20.03
C VAL A 429 15.98 9.16 -21.24
N ALA A 430 17.19 8.60 -21.23
CA ALA A 430 17.77 7.82 -22.34
C ALA A 430 17.69 8.56 -23.69
N TRP A 431 17.93 9.87 -23.67
CA TRP A 431 17.85 10.78 -24.82
C TRP A 431 16.48 10.79 -25.52
N SER A 432 15.43 10.38 -24.81
CA SER A 432 14.09 10.22 -25.40
C SER A 432 13.34 11.55 -25.59
N SER A 433 13.55 12.54 -24.74
CA SER A 433 12.90 13.85 -24.86
C SER A 433 13.62 14.95 -24.07
N PRO A 434 13.93 16.11 -24.69
CA PRO A 434 14.50 17.25 -23.98
C PRO A 434 13.49 17.91 -23.03
N LYS A 435 12.18 17.77 -23.26
CA LYS A 435 11.14 18.26 -22.36
C LYS A 435 11.12 17.49 -21.05
N ALA A 436 11.25 16.17 -21.10
CA ALA A 436 11.34 15.33 -19.91
C ALA A 436 12.62 15.63 -19.11
N ALA A 437 13.74 15.88 -19.79
CA ALA A 437 14.98 16.34 -19.16
C ALA A 437 14.83 17.75 -18.54
N LEU A 438 14.11 18.66 -19.20
CA LEU A 438 13.83 20.00 -18.67
C LEU A 438 12.94 19.97 -17.42
N ASP A 439 11.90 19.12 -17.41
CA ASP A 439 11.02 18.97 -16.24
C ASP A 439 11.79 18.48 -15.02
N ILE A 440 12.72 17.53 -15.21
CA ILE A 440 13.64 17.07 -14.14
C ILE A 440 14.50 18.24 -13.64
N LEU A 441 15.07 19.02 -14.56
CA LEU A 441 15.95 20.15 -14.22
C LEU A 441 15.21 21.31 -13.52
N LEU A 442 13.96 21.59 -13.92
CA LEU A 442 13.14 22.64 -13.32
C LEU A 442 12.63 22.25 -11.93
N ASP A 443 12.27 20.98 -11.72
CA ASP A 443 11.93 20.46 -10.39
C ASP A 443 13.14 20.54 -9.44
N CYS A 444 14.36 20.33 -9.95
CA CYS A 444 15.59 20.49 -9.18
C CYS A 444 15.96 21.96 -8.89
N LYS A 445 15.74 22.89 -9.84
CA LYS A 445 16.19 24.29 -9.74
C LYS A 445 15.19 25.22 -9.06
N TYR A 446 13.89 24.95 -9.21
CA TYR A 446 12.82 25.80 -8.66
C TYR A 446 11.88 25.04 -7.71
N GLY A 447 12.24 23.82 -7.34
CA GLY A 447 11.63 23.13 -6.21
C GLY A 447 11.78 23.97 -4.93
N ASP A 448 10.66 24.30 -4.31
CA ASP A 448 10.50 25.22 -3.18
C ASP A 448 11.63 25.11 -2.11
N PRO A 449 12.46 26.17 -1.92
CA PRO A 449 13.56 26.19 -0.96
C PRO A 449 13.12 26.25 0.52
N SER A 450 11.83 26.45 0.82
CA SER A 450 11.31 26.59 2.19
C SER A 450 11.35 25.32 3.05
N LEU A 451 12.03 24.27 2.59
CA LEU A 451 12.02 22.94 3.20
C LEU A 451 13.38 22.48 3.75
N HIS A 452 14.49 23.24 3.65
CA HIS A 452 15.80 22.82 4.19
C HIS A 452 16.65 23.97 4.79
N THR A 453 16.37 24.39 6.03
CA THR A 453 17.32 25.12 6.93
C THR A 453 16.88 24.86 8.38
N SER A 454 17.51 23.92 9.11
CA SER A 454 18.57 24.13 10.12
C SER A 454 18.07 24.69 11.47
N ASP A 455 18.00 23.84 12.49
CA ASP A 455 18.12 24.22 13.91
C ASP A 455 19.23 23.38 14.55
N THR A 456 20.45 23.93 14.56
CA THR A 456 21.55 23.50 15.42
C THR A 456 21.44 24.27 16.74
N VAL A 457 21.03 23.59 17.81
CA VAL A 457 21.08 24.12 19.18
C VAL A 457 22.48 23.86 19.73
N GLU A 458 23.24 24.94 19.99
CA GLU A 458 24.49 24.93 20.76
C GLU A 458 24.24 24.53 22.23
N PRO A 459 25.16 23.81 22.90
CA PRO A 459 25.08 23.57 24.33
C PRO A 459 25.74 24.71 25.12
N SER A 460 24.96 25.38 25.97
CA SER A 460 25.47 26.34 26.96
C SER A 460 26.16 25.62 28.12
N ASN A 461 27.43 25.96 28.34
CA ASN A 461 28.31 25.49 29.41
C ASN A 461 27.94 26.15 30.77
N PRO A 462 27.88 25.42 31.90
CA PRO A 462 27.75 26.02 33.22
C PRO A 462 29.10 26.02 33.95
N ASP A 463 29.66 27.20 34.20
CA ASP A 463 30.48 27.54 35.38
C ASP A 463 31.10 28.93 35.15
N GLU A 464 30.58 29.95 35.85
CA GLU A 464 31.41 30.97 36.51
C GLU A 464 30.54 31.84 37.44
N THR A 465 31.09 32.04 38.62
CA THR A 465 30.59 32.67 39.84
C THR A 465 30.26 34.16 39.72
N GLY A 466 29.22 34.59 40.44
CA GLY A 466 28.89 35.98 40.74
C GLY A 466 27.73 36.08 41.71
#